data_AF-A0A853ER44-F1
#
_entry.id   AF-A0A853ER44-F1
#
_cell.length_a   1.000
_cell.length_b   1.000
_cell.length_c   1.000
_cell.angle_alpha   90.00
_cell.angle_beta   90.00
_cell.angle_gamma   90.00
#
_symmetry.space_group_name_H-M   'P 1'
#
loop_
_entity.id
_entity.type
_entity.pdbx_description
1 polymer ?
#
loop_
_entity_poly.entity_id
_entity_poly.type
_entity_poly.pdbx_seq_one_letter_code
_entity_poly.pdbx_strand_id
1 'polypeptide(L)' 'MTETSTQKEKKLLNVTEAAELYGADPETIRRWARSGTIPGFKVGKGRNAPYRFRRTALEADMTRREKAMAAGRVA' A
#
# COMPACT_ATOMS: atom_id res chain seq x y z
N MET A 1 -0.24 -2.64 28.42
CA MET A 1 0.70 -2.97 27.31
C MET A 1 0.82 -1.72 26.46
N THR A 2 2.05 -1.40 26.10
CA THR A 2 2.63 -0.08 25.80
C THR A 2 2.03 0.66 24.60
N GLU A 3 2.02 1.98 24.74
CA GLU A 3 1.82 3.05 23.73
C GLU A 3 1.94 2.65 22.26
N THR A 4 0.95 3.05 21.45
CA THR A 4 1.22 3.39 20.06
C THR A 4 0.53 4.70 19.67
N SER A 5 1.16 5.78 20.12
CA SER A 5 1.44 7.00 19.36
C SER A 5 0.38 7.42 18.32
N THR A 6 -0.44 8.37 18.73
CA THR A 6 -0.79 9.57 17.95
C THR A 6 0.31 9.91 16.95
N GLN A 7 0.08 9.70 15.66
CA GLN A 7 0.69 10.48 14.56
C GLN A 7 -0.17 10.28 13.31
N LYS A 8 -1.17 11.15 13.17
CA LYS A 8 -2.11 11.25 12.05
C LYS A 8 -1.52 12.03 10.87
N GLU A 9 -0.20 12.20 10.82
CA GLU A 9 0.49 13.04 9.83
C GLU A 9 1.40 12.19 8.94
N LYS A 10 0.97 11.98 7.70
CA LYS A 10 1.79 11.47 6.58
C LYS A 10 2.57 10.17 6.84
N LYS A 11 1.94 9.14 7.42
CA LYS A 11 2.56 7.80 7.53
C LYS A 11 2.88 7.21 6.15
N LEU A 12 4.17 7.12 5.85
CA LEU A 12 4.72 6.30 4.78
C LEU A 12 4.79 4.86 5.26
N LEU A 13 3.81 4.07 4.86
CA LEU A 13 3.72 2.65 5.15
C LEU A 13 4.79 1.89 4.37
N ASN A 14 5.38 0.89 5.03
CA ASN A 14 6.20 -0.10 4.37
C ASN A 14 5.33 -1.17 3.68
N VAL A 15 5.97 -2.11 2.99
CA VAL A 15 5.28 -3.21 2.29
C VAL A 15 4.42 -4.04 3.25
N THR A 16 4.93 -4.35 4.44
CA THR A 16 4.24 -5.17 5.43
C THR A 16 3.00 -4.46 5.97
N GLU A 17 3.12 -3.19 6.35
CA GLU A 17 1.98 -2.39 6.81
C GLU A 17 0.92 -2.21 5.71
N ALA A 18 1.36 -2.04 4.46
CA ALA A 18 0.44 -2.00 3.31
C ALA A 18 -0.24 -3.36 3.07
N ALA A 19 0.46 -4.47 3.29
CA ALA A 19 -0.08 -5.82 3.22
C ALA A 19 -1.15 -6.06 4.30
N GLU A 20 -0.88 -5.68 5.54
CA GLU A 20 -1.85 -5.75 6.63
C GLU A 20 -3.09 -4.90 6.34
N LEU A 21 -2.91 -3.71 5.75
CA LEU A 21 -4.02 -2.84 5.38
C LEU A 21 -4.90 -3.42 4.27
N TYR A 22 -4.30 -4.09 3.28
CA TYR A 22 -5.02 -4.73 2.17
C TYR A 22 -5.47 -6.17 2.49
N GLY A 23 -5.03 -6.75 3.61
CA GLY A 23 -5.23 -8.17 3.91
C GLY A 23 -4.55 -9.10 2.89
N ALA A 24 -3.47 -8.65 2.25
CA ALA A 24 -2.76 -9.39 1.20
C ALA A 24 -1.34 -9.72 1.63
N ASP A 25 -0.72 -10.70 0.96
CA ASP A 25 0.67 -11.05 1.24
C ASP A 25 1.65 -9.91 0.84
N PRO A 26 2.71 -9.63 1.64
CA PRO A 26 3.74 -8.64 1.32
C PRO A 26 4.36 -8.81 -0.07
N GLU A 27 4.51 -10.05 -0.56
CA GLU A 27 5.01 -10.32 -1.90
C GLU A 27 4.01 -9.86 -2.97
N THR A 28 2.71 -10.05 -2.73
CA THR A 28 1.65 -9.56 -3.62
C THR A 28 1.63 -8.04 -3.68
N ILE A 29 1.80 -7.36 -2.55
CA ILE A 29 1.93 -5.90 -2.50
C ILE A 29 3.17 -5.41 -3.26
N ARG A 30 4.32 -6.08 -3.11
CA ARG A 30 5.52 -5.77 -3.91
C ARG A 30 5.28 -5.95 -5.40
N ARG A 31 4.59 -7.02 -5.79
CA ARG A 31 4.24 -7.29 -7.19
C ARG A 31 3.34 -6.18 -7.74
N TRP A 32 2.29 -5.83 -7.03
CA TRP A 32 1.37 -4.76 -7.42
C TRP A 32 2.06 -3.39 -7.49
N ALA A 33 2.93 -3.07 -6.54
CA ALA A 33 3.70 -1.84 -6.56
C ALA A 33 4.68 -1.79 -7.74
N ARG A 34 5.27 -2.93 -8.12
CA ARG A 34 6.13 -3.06 -9.29
C ARG A 34 5.35 -2.95 -10.60
N SER A 35 4.14 -3.48 -10.64
CA SER A 35 3.24 -3.42 -11.79
C SER A 35 2.52 -2.07 -11.94
N GLY A 36 2.63 -1.16 -10.96
CA GLY A 36 1.90 0.12 -10.96
C GLY A 36 0.42 0.00 -10.60
N THR A 37 0.02 -1.16 -10.08
CA THR A 37 -1.34 -1.52 -9.70
C THR A 37 -1.80 -0.78 -8.44
N ILE A 38 -0.88 -0.51 -7.50
CA ILE A 38 -1.11 0.30 -6.31
C ILE A 38 -0.13 1.49 -6.28
N PRO A 39 -0.49 2.62 -5.65
CA PRO A 39 0.36 3.80 -5.57
C PRO A 39 1.50 3.60 -4.55
N GLY A 40 2.54 2.87 -5.00
CA GLY A 40 3.80 2.69 -4.29
C GLY A 40 4.96 3.37 -5.00
N PHE A 41 5.92 3.86 -4.23
CA PHE A 41 7.15 4.42 -4.77
C PHE A 41 8.38 3.83 -4.09
N LYS A 42 9.45 3.66 -4.86
CA LYS A 42 10.73 3.24 -4.30
C LYS A 42 11.39 4.43 -3.62
N VAL A 43 11.87 4.22 -2.40
CA VAL A 43 12.64 5.22 -1.67
C VAL A 43 14.10 4.79 -1.67
N GLY A 44 14.87 5.35 -2.61
CA GLY A 44 16.31 5.12 -2.72
C GLY A 44 16.81 4.92 -4.15
N LYS A 45 18.13 5.02 -4.35
CA LYS A 45 18.82 4.66 -5.59
C LYS A 45 19.39 3.24 -5.44
N GLY A 46 18.90 2.29 -6.22
CA GLY A 46 19.44 0.92 -6.27
C GLY A 46 18.39 -0.16 -6.55
N ARG A 47 18.85 -1.36 -6.95
CA ARG A 47 17.99 -2.52 -7.23
C ARG A 47 17.20 -2.99 -5.99
N ASN A 48 17.76 -2.80 -4.79
CA ASN A 48 17.18 -3.15 -3.49
C ASN A 48 16.49 -1.98 -2.77
N ALA A 49 16.16 -0.88 -3.47
CA ALA A 49 15.47 0.24 -2.83
C ALA A 49 14.10 -0.22 -2.27
N PRO A 50 13.81 0.03 -0.98
CA PRO A 50 12.55 -0.37 -0.37
C PRO A 50 11.38 0.40 -0.97
N TYR A 51 10.25 -0.29 -1.12
CA TYR A 51 8.98 0.34 -1.50
C TYR A 51 8.33 0.96 -0.28
N ARG A 52 7.84 2.20 -0.46
CA ARG A 52 7.00 2.88 0.51
C ARG A 52 5.69 3.31 -0.14
N PHE A 53 4.66 3.35 0.69
CA PHE A 53 3.30 3.64 0.29
C PHE A 53 2.78 4.76 1.16
N ARG A 54 2.09 5.74 0.57
CA ARG A 54 1.38 6.73 1.37
C ARG A 54 0.06 6.13 1.80
N ARG A 55 -0.21 6.10 3.11
CA ARG A 55 -1.48 5.62 3.65
C ARG A 55 -2.69 6.26 2.95
N THR A 56 -2.71 7.59 2.85
CA THR A 56 -3.81 8.32 2.18
C THR A 56 -3.96 7.94 0.71
N ALA A 57 -2.85 7.63 0.02
CA ALA A 57 -2.91 7.20 -1.37
C ALA A 57 -3.45 5.77 -1.49
N LEU A 58 -3.10 4.87 -0.57
CA LEU A 58 -3.66 3.52 -0.50
C LEU A 58 -5.15 3.57 -0.15
N GLU A 59 -5.57 4.36 0.83
CA GLU A 59 -6.99 4.52 1.20
C GLU A 59 -7.82 5.13 0.05
N ALA A 60 -7.26 6.12 -0.66
CA ALA A 60 -7.89 6.68 -1.85
C ALA A 60 -7.95 5.67 -3.02
N ASP A 61 -6.90 4.88 -3.21
CA ASP A 61 -6.86 3.80 -4.20
C ASP A 61 -7.85 2.69 -3.85
N MET A 62 -7.96 2.26 -2.58
CA MET A 62 -8.97 1.33 -2.11
C MET A 62 -10.37 1.88 -2.37
N THR A 63 -10.66 3.14 -2.07
CA THR A 63 -11.97 3.75 -2.37
C THR A 63 -12.26 3.80 -3.87
N ARG A 64 -11.25 4.12 -4.69
CA ARG A 64 -11.36 4.15 -6.15
C ARG A 64 -11.53 2.75 -6.74
N ARG A 65 -10.84 1.77 -6.16
CA ARG A 65 -10.88 0.36 -6.52
C ARG A 65 -12.14 -0.30 -6.03
N GLU A 66 -12.65 -0.03 -4.84
CA GLU A 66 -13.96 -0.53 -4.41
C GLU A 66 -15.05 -0.03 -5.35
N LYS A 67 -14.97 1.23 -5.80
CA LYS A 67 -15.83 1.73 -6.89
C LYS A 67 -15.59 1.04 -8.24
N ALA A 68 -14.37 0.62 -8.56
CA ALA A 68 -14.03 -0.09 -9.80
C ALA A 68 -14.24 -1.62 -9.74
N MET A 69 -14.17 -2.21 -8.55
CA MET A 69 -14.30 -3.64 -8.23
C MET A 69 -15.77 -3.96 -7.94
N ALA A 70 -16.53 -3.02 -7.35
CA ALA A 70 -18.01 -3.04 -7.41
C ALA A 70 -18.52 -2.92 -8.86
N ALA A 71 -17.70 -2.39 -9.78
CA ALA A 71 -18.00 -2.30 -11.20
C ALA A 71 -17.34 -3.39 -12.07
N GLY A 72 -16.54 -4.32 -11.51
CA GLY A 72 -15.70 -5.20 -12.33
C GLY A 72 -15.13 -6.38 -11.57
N ARG A 73 -15.78 -7.53 -11.76
CA ARG A 73 -15.43 -8.88 -11.30
C ARG A 73 -14.03 -9.33 -11.72
N VAL A 74 -13.35 -10.12 -10.88
CA VAL A 74 -12.37 -11.11 -11.36
C VAL A 74 -12.63 -12.46 -10.69
N ALA A 75 -13.43 -13.27 -11.37
CA ALA A 75 -13.41 -14.73 -11.43
C ALA A 75 -13.94 -15.10 -12.81
#